data_AF-A0A6L6HK71-F1
#
_entry.id   AF-A0A6L6HK71-F1
#
_cell.length_a   1.000
_cell.length_b   1.000
_cell.length_c   1.000
_cell.angle_alpha   90.00
_cell.angle_beta   90.00
_cell.angle_gamma   90.00
#
_symmetry.space_group_name_H-M   'P 1'
#
loop_
_entity.id
_entity.type
_entity.pdbx_description
1 polymer ?
#
loop_
_entity_poly.entity_id
_entity_poly.type
_entity_poly.pdbx_seq_one_letter_code
_entity_poly.pdbx_strand_id
1 'polypeptide(L)'
;MSITRQSSDALAKRLAAIPREIVAQVQPALIKGVQKVAADARTLAEASRRTGETIDSIETTGPNSTTPAYAQGGATRTTHELQAVVTVGNPDVRTAHLVEFGTDERHHQDGASTGTMPATPFLLPAWRLNRARVQRRINSAVNKAIREASQ
;
A
#
# COMPACT_ATOMS: atom_id res chain seq x y z
N MET A 1 39.49 -37.89 2.70
CA MET A 1 39.08 -36.47 2.61
C MET A 1 37.80 -36.39 1.77
N SER A 2 36.62 -36.32 2.40
CA SER A 2 35.31 -36.21 1.73
C SER A 2 34.92 -34.73 1.60
N ILE A 3 35.60 -34.01 0.72
CA ILE A 3 35.38 -32.56 0.53
C ILE A 3 34.13 -32.30 -0.35
N THR A 4 33.61 -33.33 -1.02
CA THR A 4 32.57 -33.22 -2.06
C THR A 4 31.13 -33.21 -1.54
N ARG A 5 30.79 -33.95 -0.46
CA ARG A 5 29.41 -33.97 0.08
C ARG A 5 29.07 -32.76 0.96
N GLN A 6 30.01 -32.31 1.78
CA GLN A 6 29.80 -31.12 2.62
C GLN A 6 29.67 -29.84 1.78
N SER A 7 30.38 -29.75 0.66
CA SER A 7 30.29 -28.62 -0.27
C SER A 7 28.99 -28.60 -1.07
N SER A 8 28.47 -29.77 -1.49
CA SER A 8 27.17 -29.87 -2.18
C SER A 8 26.00 -29.51 -1.28
N ASP A 9 26.02 -29.92 -0.01
CA ASP A 9 24.94 -29.62 0.95
C ASP A 9 24.93 -28.13 1.34
N ALA A 10 26.10 -27.52 1.50
CA ALA A 10 26.22 -26.08 1.73
C ALA A 10 25.71 -25.27 0.52
N LEU A 11 26.03 -25.70 -0.69
CA LEU A 11 25.54 -25.09 -1.93
C LEU A 11 24.02 -25.26 -2.08
N ALA A 12 23.49 -26.46 -1.84
CA ALA A 12 22.05 -26.72 -1.91
C ALA A 12 21.26 -25.87 -0.91
N LYS A 13 21.77 -25.70 0.32
CA LYS A 13 21.18 -24.80 1.32
C LYS A 13 21.19 -23.34 0.87
N ARG A 14 22.28 -22.86 0.25
CA ARG A 14 22.37 -21.51 -0.33
C ARG A 14 21.35 -21.32 -1.45
N LEU A 15 21.30 -22.25 -2.42
CA LEU A 15 20.36 -22.18 -3.54
C LEU A 15 18.89 -22.20 -3.07
N ALA A 16 18.57 -22.95 -2.02
CA ALA A 16 17.23 -22.97 -1.42
C ALA A 16 16.89 -21.69 -0.63
N ALA A 17 17.90 -20.94 -0.17
CA ALA A 17 17.73 -19.70 0.58
C ALA A 17 17.53 -18.46 -0.32
N ILE A 18 18.04 -18.49 -1.56
CA ILE A 18 17.96 -17.37 -2.53
C ILE A 18 16.55 -16.75 -2.62
N PRO A 19 15.45 -17.51 -2.77
CA PRO A 19 14.12 -16.90 -2.87
C PRO A 19 13.69 -16.15 -1.61
N ARG A 20 14.03 -16.68 -0.42
CA ARG A 20 13.69 -16.06 0.86
C ARG A 20 14.48 -14.77 1.08
N GLU A 21 15.76 -14.79 0.75
CA GLU A 21 16.62 -13.60 0.82
C GLU A 21 16.14 -12.51 -0.13
N ILE A 22 15.76 -12.86 -1.37
CA ILE A 22 15.22 -11.91 -2.34
C ILE A 22 13.94 -11.26 -1.80
N VAL A 23 13.02 -12.05 -1.27
CA VAL A 23 11.77 -11.53 -0.71
C VAL A 23 12.04 -10.57 0.45
N ALA A 24 12.89 -10.97 1.40
CA ALA A 24 13.25 -10.13 2.55
C ALA A 24 13.88 -8.79 2.12
N GLN A 25 14.69 -8.78 1.06
CA GLN A 25 15.31 -7.56 0.53
C GLN A 25 14.33 -6.63 -0.20
N VAL A 26 13.24 -7.16 -0.76
CA VAL A 26 12.24 -6.38 -1.51
C VAL A 26 11.22 -5.72 -0.57
N GLN A 27 10.89 -6.33 0.57
CA GLN A 27 9.89 -5.79 1.51
C GLN A 27 10.14 -4.34 1.95
N PRO A 28 11.38 -3.91 2.30
CA PRO A 28 11.66 -2.51 2.63
C PRO A 28 11.34 -1.53 1.50
N ALA A 29 11.48 -1.95 0.23
CA ALA A 29 11.16 -1.12 -0.92
C ALA A 29 9.64 -0.93 -1.08
N LEU A 30 8.85 -1.97 -0.80
CA LEU A 30 7.39 -1.90 -0.78
C LEU A 30 6.90 -0.94 0.31
N ILE A 31 7.41 -1.09 1.54
CA ILE A 31 7.05 -0.25 2.69
C ILE A 31 7.36 1.22 2.40
N LYS A 32 8.58 1.52 1.93
CA LYS A 32 8.95 2.90 1.53
C LYS A 32 8.07 3.45 0.41
N GLY A 33 7.58 2.58 -0.49
CA GLY A 33 6.67 2.94 -1.56
C GLY A 33 5.32 3.42 -1.02
N VAL A 34 4.68 2.61 -0.19
CA VAL A 34 3.36 2.94 0.39
C VAL A 34 3.43 4.10 1.38
N GLN A 35 4.50 4.21 2.17
CA GLN A 35 4.71 5.36 3.07
C GLN A 35 4.77 6.69 2.30
N LYS A 36 5.44 6.72 1.15
CA LYS A 36 5.50 7.92 0.32
C LYS A 36 4.13 8.26 -0.28
N VAL A 37 3.40 7.25 -0.76
CA VAL A 37 2.04 7.44 -1.28
C VAL A 37 1.11 7.98 -0.19
N ALA A 38 1.15 7.40 1.02
CA ALA A 38 0.35 7.86 2.13
C ALA A 38 0.70 9.29 2.58
N ALA A 39 1.98 9.65 2.61
CA ALA A 39 2.41 11.02 2.92
C ALA A 39 1.85 12.05 1.92
N ASP A 40 1.88 11.73 0.62
CA ASP A 40 1.32 12.62 -0.40
C ASP A 40 -0.21 12.64 -0.36
N ALA A 41 -0.84 11.50 -0.09
CA ALA A 41 -2.29 11.41 0.06
C ALA A 41 -2.76 12.28 1.24
N ARG A 42 -2.04 12.28 2.38
CA ARG A 42 -2.33 13.15 3.52
C ARG A 42 -2.20 14.63 3.13
N THR A 43 -1.14 14.99 2.43
CA THR A 43 -0.93 16.38 1.95
C THR A 43 -2.06 16.82 1.03
N LEU A 44 -2.52 15.97 0.11
CA LEU A 44 -3.59 16.30 -0.82
C LEU A 44 -4.96 16.36 -0.12
N ALA A 45 -5.19 15.51 0.87
CA ALA A 45 -6.42 15.46 1.65
C ALA A 45 -6.64 16.72 2.51
N GLU A 46 -5.60 17.54 2.73
CA GLU A 46 -5.72 18.85 3.38
C GLU A 46 -6.75 19.76 2.72
N ALA A 47 -6.89 19.67 1.39
CA ALA A 47 -7.88 20.44 0.64
C ALA A 47 -9.34 20.11 1.04
N SER A 48 -9.56 18.94 1.64
CA SER A 48 -10.85 18.46 2.13
C SER A 48 -10.96 18.49 3.65
N ARG A 49 -10.03 19.15 4.35
CA ARG A 49 -10.01 19.17 5.82
C ARG A 49 -11.22 19.90 6.37
N ARG A 50 -12.08 19.16 7.07
CA ARG A 50 -13.10 19.70 7.97
C ARG A 50 -12.74 19.45 9.43
N THR A 51 -12.56 18.19 9.81
CA THR A 51 -12.16 17.75 11.16
C THR A 51 -10.72 17.22 11.21
N GLY A 52 -10.21 16.68 10.10
CA GLY A 52 -8.90 16.01 10.02
C GLY A 52 -8.99 14.49 10.08
N GLU A 53 -10.12 13.93 10.51
CA GLU A 53 -10.30 12.48 10.71
C GLU A 53 -10.00 11.65 9.45
N THR A 54 -10.35 12.16 8.27
CA THR A 54 -10.01 11.49 7.00
C THR A 54 -8.51 11.37 6.78
N ILE A 55 -7.75 12.40 7.11
CA ILE A 55 -6.29 12.45 6.97
C ILE A 55 -5.66 11.47 7.95
N ASP A 56 -6.15 11.45 9.18
CA ASP A 56 -5.69 10.56 10.25
C ASP A 56 -6.04 9.09 9.98
N SER A 57 -7.09 8.83 9.20
CA SER A 57 -7.49 7.48 8.79
C SER A 57 -6.68 6.90 7.64
N ILE A 58 -5.76 7.66 7.03
CA ILE A 58 -4.87 7.16 5.98
C ILE A 58 -3.81 6.29 6.62
N GLU A 59 -3.85 4.98 6.35
CA GLU A 59 -2.97 3.99 6.98
C GLU A 59 -2.16 3.21 5.93
N THR A 60 -0.97 2.77 6.31
CA THR A 60 -0.13 1.91 5.47
C THR A 60 -0.02 0.52 6.07
N THR A 61 -0.35 -0.49 5.29
CA THR A 61 -0.19 -1.89 5.70
C THR A 61 0.95 -2.51 4.92
N GLY A 62 1.97 -2.96 5.64
CA GLY A 62 3.13 -3.64 5.08
C GLY A 62 2.86 -5.11 4.76
N PRO A 63 3.85 -5.85 4.24
CA PRO A 63 3.70 -7.26 3.89
C PRO A 63 3.31 -8.15 5.07
N ASN A 64 2.59 -9.23 4.79
CA ASN A 64 2.07 -10.19 5.79
C ASN A 64 1.31 -9.55 6.96
N SER A 65 0.78 -8.34 6.77
CA SER A 65 0.07 -7.59 7.81
C SER A 65 -1.41 -7.46 7.46
N THR A 66 -2.26 -7.29 8.48
CA THR A 66 -3.70 -7.11 8.30
C THR A 66 -4.03 -5.62 8.24
N THR A 67 -4.82 -5.23 7.23
CA THR A 67 -5.29 -3.84 7.11
C THR A 67 -6.23 -3.49 8.26
N PRO A 68 -6.36 -2.19 8.61
CA PRO A 68 -7.38 -1.73 9.55
C PRO A 68 -8.79 -2.19 9.17
N ALA A 69 -9.68 -2.24 10.16
CA ALA A 69 -11.10 -2.51 9.91
C ALA A 69 -11.69 -1.47 8.95
N TYR A 70 -12.56 -1.93 8.06
CA TYR A 70 -13.24 -1.11 7.05
C TYR A 70 -12.35 -0.47 5.97
N ALA A 71 -11.11 -0.93 5.83
CA ALA A 71 -10.12 -0.41 4.88
C ALA A 71 -10.44 -0.69 3.39
N GLN A 72 -11.14 -1.78 3.07
CA GLN A 72 -11.51 -2.14 1.69
C GLN A 72 -12.96 -2.61 1.61
N GLY A 73 -13.86 -1.79 1.05
CA GLY A 73 -15.27 -2.16 0.88
C GLY A 73 -15.98 -2.50 2.20
N GLY A 74 -15.47 -2.00 3.33
CA GLY A 74 -15.97 -2.32 4.66
C GLY A 74 -15.34 -3.55 5.34
N ALA A 75 -14.32 -4.18 4.75
CA ALA A 75 -13.64 -5.35 5.31
C ALA A 75 -12.16 -5.11 5.67
N THR A 76 -11.58 -6.06 6.42
CA THR A 76 -10.14 -6.24 6.63
C THR A 76 -9.58 -7.24 5.62
N ARG A 77 -8.32 -7.08 5.20
CA ARG A 77 -7.61 -8.08 4.41
C ARG A 77 -6.16 -8.21 4.90
N THR A 78 -5.64 -9.43 4.89
CA THR A 78 -4.20 -9.67 5.09
C THR A 78 -3.47 -9.54 3.77
N THR A 79 -2.44 -8.70 3.73
CA THR A 79 -1.57 -8.53 2.56
C THR A 79 -0.67 -9.74 2.36
N HIS A 80 -0.37 -10.09 1.11
CA HIS A 80 0.64 -11.09 0.79
C HIS A 80 2.08 -10.62 1.10
N GLU A 81 3.02 -11.55 1.05
CA GLU A 81 4.44 -11.36 1.41
C GLU A 81 5.19 -10.33 0.55
N LEU A 82 4.74 -10.08 -0.68
CA LEU A 82 5.27 -9.07 -1.60
C LEU A 82 4.25 -7.97 -1.91
N GLN A 83 3.33 -7.73 -0.98
CA GLN A 83 2.28 -6.74 -1.12
C GLN A 83 2.35 -5.74 0.03
N ALA A 84 2.20 -4.46 -0.31
CA ALA A 84 1.93 -3.42 0.67
C ALA A 84 0.80 -2.55 0.11
N VAL A 85 -0.06 -2.03 0.99
CA VAL A 85 -1.24 -1.26 0.58
C VAL A 85 -1.35 0.04 1.39
N VAL A 86 -1.99 1.03 0.78
CA VAL A 86 -2.46 2.23 1.45
C VAL A 86 -3.98 2.16 1.48
N THR A 87 -4.55 2.40 2.65
CA THR A 87 -6.01 2.33 2.86
C THR A 87 -6.47 3.59 3.57
N VAL A 88 -7.73 3.94 3.39
CA VAL A 88 -8.33 5.13 3.99
C VAL A 88 -9.67 4.75 4.57
N GLY A 89 -9.89 5.16 5.81
CA GLY A 89 -11.11 4.87 6.55
C GLY A 89 -10.89 3.90 7.69
N ASN A 90 -11.81 3.99 8.65
CA ASN A 90 -11.85 3.21 9.88
C ASN A 90 -13.33 3.18 10.36
N PRO A 91 -13.65 2.60 11.53
CA PRO A 91 -15.05 2.54 12.01
C PRO A 91 -15.74 3.90 12.08
N ASP A 92 -15.00 4.97 12.37
CA ASP A 92 -15.48 6.35 12.56
C ASP A 92 -15.47 7.15 11.25
N VAL A 93 -14.59 6.79 10.31
CA VAL A 93 -14.39 7.48 9.03
C VAL A 93 -14.82 6.59 7.88
N ARG A 94 -16.10 6.68 7.55
CA ARG A 94 -16.72 5.89 6.46
C ARG A 94 -16.94 6.69 5.17
N THR A 95 -16.74 8.00 5.20
CA THR A 95 -17.11 8.92 4.13
C THR A 95 -15.95 9.28 3.20
N ALA A 96 -14.74 8.75 3.43
CA ALA A 96 -13.55 9.09 2.65
C ALA A 96 -13.72 8.84 1.13
N HIS A 97 -14.44 7.81 0.73
CA HIS A 97 -14.74 7.54 -0.68
C HIS A 97 -15.68 8.58 -1.31
N LEU A 98 -16.58 9.17 -0.52
CA LEU A 98 -17.44 10.28 -0.99
C LEU A 98 -16.61 11.55 -1.22
N VAL A 99 -15.56 11.75 -0.44
CA VAL A 99 -14.60 12.84 -0.67
C VAL A 99 -13.78 12.59 -1.94
N GLU A 100 -13.25 11.38 -2.10
CA GLU A 100 -12.40 11.01 -3.24
C GLU A 100 -13.14 11.12 -4.58
N PHE A 101 -14.38 10.62 -4.64
CA PHE A 101 -15.12 10.49 -5.89
C PHE A 101 -16.23 11.52 -6.08
N GLY A 102 -16.59 12.27 -5.02
CA GLY A 102 -17.80 13.07 -5.02
C GLY A 102 -19.04 12.19 -5.00
N THR A 103 -20.20 12.82 -5.14
CA THR A 103 -21.48 12.12 -5.25
C THR A 103 -22.37 12.78 -6.28
N ASP A 104 -23.20 11.99 -6.94
CA ASP A 104 -24.29 12.53 -7.75
C ASP A 104 -25.35 13.22 -6.88
N GLU A 105 -26.31 13.88 -7.55
CA GLU A 105 -27.47 14.46 -6.90
C GLU A 105 -28.25 13.37 -6.15
N ARG A 106 -28.54 13.64 -4.87
CA ARG A 106 -29.28 12.75 -3.98
C ARG A 106 -30.58 13.42 -3.60
N HIS A 107 -31.64 12.63 -3.47
CA HIS A 107 -32.96 13.10 -3.03
C HIS A 107 -33.37 12.36 -1.75
N HIS A 108 -34.05 13.09 -0.87
CA HIS A 108 -34.80 12.52 0.23
C HIS A 108 -36.04 11.77 -0.28
N GLN A 109 -36.67 10.96 0.58
CA GLN A 109 -37.87 10.20 0.22
C GLN A 109 -39.07 11.10 -0.13
N ASP A 110 -39.07 12.33 0.35
CA ASP A 110 -40.07 13.38 0.04
C ASP A 110 -39.79 14.10 -1.30
N GLY A 111 -38.75 13.71 -2.02
CA GLY A 111 -38.34 14.28 -3.31
C GLY A 111 -37.44 15.52 -3.20
N ALA A 112 -37.19 16.04 -2.01
CA ALA A 112 -36.30 17.20 -1.83
C ALA A 112 -34.84 16.82 -2.13
N SER A 113 -34.14 17.65 -2.91
CA SER A 113 -32.71 17.44 -3.23
C SER A 113 -31.85 17.68 -1.98
N THR A 114 -31.03 16.70 -1.63
CA THR A 114 -29.97 16.78 -0.61
C THR A 114 -28.69 17.40 -1.19
N GLY A 115 -28.67 17.65 -2.50
CA GLY A 115 -27.55 18.27 -3.22
C GLY A 115 -26.47 17.30 -3.70
N THR A 116 -25.41 17.88 -4.25
CA THR A 116 -24.27 17.20 -4.86
C THR A 116 -22.99 17.61 -4.13
N MET A 117 -22.11 16.63 -3.87
CA MET A 117 -20.79 16.87 -3.31
C MET A 117 -19.74 16.77 -4.43
N PRO A 118 -18.98 17.83 -4.74
CA PRO A 118 -17.91 17.75 -5.73
C PRO A 118 -16.77 16.87 -5.22
N ALA A 119 -16.14 16.14 -6.15
CA ALA A 119 -14.99 15.29 -5.85
C ALA A 119 -13.76 16.13 -5.47
N THR A 120 -13.11 15.77 -4.37
CA THR A 120 -11.80 16.31 -3.98
C THR A 120 -10.82 15.15 -3.82
N PRO A 121 -10.30 14.62 -4.94
CA PRO A 121 -9.49 13.41 -4.92
C PRO A 121 -8.13 13.65 -4.29
N PHE A 122 -7.68 12.70 -3.48
CA PHE A 122 -6.42 12.76 -2.74
C PHE A 122 -5.63 11.44 -2.85
N LEU A 123 -6.29 10.29 -2.87
CA LEU A 123 -5.64 8.98 -2.85
C LEU A 123 -5.16 8.57 -4.26
N LEU A 124 -6.04 8.63 -5.27
CA LEU A 124 -5.68 8.27 -6.65
C LEU A 124 -4.64 9.24 -7.24
N PRO A 125 -4.74 10.57 -7.02
CA PRO A 125 -3.69 11.48 -7.45
C PRO A 125 -2.34 11.19 -6.77
N ALA A 126 -2.32 10.91 -5.47
CA ALA A 126 -1.10 10.53 -4.75
C ALA A 126 -0.47 9.24 -5.32
N TRP A 127 -1.29 8.22 -5.61
CA TRP A 127 -0.80 7.00 -6.27
C TRP A 127 -0.22 7.31 -7.65
N ARG A 128 -0.94 8.06 -8.49
CA ARG A 128 -0.52 8.40 -9.86
C ARG A 128 0.80 9.18 -9.86
N LEU A 129 0.96 10.14 -8.96
CA LEU A 129 2.19 10.93 -8.80
C LEU A 129 3.39 10.05 -8.45
N ASN A 130 3.20 9.05 -7.60
CA ASN A 130 4.28 8.22 -7.08
C ASN A 130 4.53 6.94 -7.87
N ARG A 131 3.59 6.50 -8.72
CA ARG A 131 3.63 5.20 -9.41
C ARG A 131 4.98 4.89 -10.05
N ALA A 132 5.50 5.82 -10.86
CA ALA A 132 6.77 5.62 -11.56
C ALA A 132 7.97 5.53 -10.59
N ARG A 133 7.97 6.32 -9.52
CA ARG A 133 9.04 6.30 -8.50
C ARG A 133 9.01 5.02 -7.68
N VAL A 134 7.82 4.59 -7.27
CA VAL A 134 7.61 3.35 -6.52
C VAL A 134 8.04 2.15 -7.38
N GLN A 135 7.62 2.10 -8.64
CA GLN A 135 8.02 1.03 -9.55
C GLN A 135 9.53 0.94 -9.73
N ARG A 136 10.20 2.08 -9.96
CA ARG A 136 11.67 2.12 -10.08
C ARG A 136 12.34 1.61 -8.81
N ARG A 137 11.87 2.02 -7.64
CA ARG A 137 12.41 1.57 -6.35
C ARG A 137 12.29 0.06 -6.17
N ILE A 138 11.13 -0.51 -6.49
CA ILE A 138 10.89 -1.96 -6.41
C ILE A 138 11.83 -2.68 -7.39
N ASN A 139 11.90 -2.24 -8.64
CA ASN A 139 12.79 -2.84 -9.64
C ASN A 139 14.27 -2.79 -9.22
N SER A 140 14.71 -1.66 -8.66
CA SER A 140 16.08 -1.52 -8.15
C SER A 140 16.35 -2.47 -6.98
N ALA A 141 15.38 -2.66 -6.07
CA ALA A 141 15.53 -3.59 -4.96
C ALA A 141 15.57 -5.05 -5.44
N VAL A 142 14.71 -5.43 -6.39
CA VAL A 142 14.74 -6.76 -7.03
C VAL A 142 16.08 -7.02 -7.71
N ASN A 143 16.55 -6.08 -8.54
CA ASN A 143 17.83 -6.23 -9.24
C ASN A 143 19.03 -6.27 -8.28
N LYS A 144 18.95 -5.54 -7.16
CA LYS A 144 19.97 -5.60 -6.11
C LYS A 144 19.96 -6.97 -5.44
N ALA A 145 18.79 -7.47 -5.05
CA ALA A 145 18.65 -8.75 -4.39
C ALA A 145 19.11 -9.92 -5.25
N ILE A 146 18.78 -9.92 -6.55
CA ILE A 146 19.26 -10.94 -7.48
C ILE A 146 20.79 -10.94 -7.58
N ARG A 147 21.42 -9.76 -7.63
CA ARG A 147 22.89 -9.65 -7.72
C ARG A 147 23.57 -10.12 -6.44
N GLU A 148 23.02 -9.78 -5.28
CA GLU A 148 23.58 -10.22 -3.99
C GLU A 148 23.40 -11.72 -3.77
N ALA A 149 22.27 -12.30 -4.22
CA ALA A 149 22.03 -13.73 -4.12
C ALA A 149 22.86 -14.57 -5.11
N SER A 150 23.39 -13.96 -6.17
CA SER A 150 24.27 -14.62 -7.15
C SER A 150 25.77 -14.59 -6.78
N GLN A 151 26.15 -13.82 -5.75
CA GLN A 151 27.53 -13.71 -5.25
C GLN A 151 27.78 -14.71 -4.11
#